data_AF-A0A9D8BCA2-F1
#
_entry.id   AF-A0A9D8BCA2-F1
#
_cell.length_a   1.000
_cell.length_b   1.000
_cell.length_c   1.000
_cell.angle_alpha   90.00
_cell.angle_beta   90.00
_cell.angle_gamma   90.00
#
_symmetry.space_group_name_H-M   'P 1'
#
loop_
_entity.id
_entity.type
_entity.pdbx_description
1 polymer ?
#
loop_
_entity_poly.entity_id
_entity_poly.type
_entity_poly.pdbx_seq_one_letter_code
_entity_poly.pdbx_strand_id
1 'polypeptide(L)'
;MTIEELYRTFTDVNFRYLRFMKTHNFSRELVEPYDSLIETIRLQALKMDFSPTMNEELNALGRLDLDFVPKLSWAVNFVGFITFGYSKRKITRQKTKSYYLREIHQRHLIVQSIQKHLEEE
;
A
#
# COMPACT_ATOMS: atom_id res chain seq x y z
N MET A 1 4.74 18.08 -11.75
CA MET A 1 3.41 18.04 -11.13
C MET A 1 3.13 19.43 -10.59
N THR A 2 1.99 20.03 -10.93
CA THR A 2 1.53 21.29 -10.35
C THR A 2 0.88 21.04 -8.98
N ILE A 3 0.65 22.09 -8.19
CA ILE A 3 -0.05 21.98 -6.90
C ILE A 3 -1.48 21.44 -7.08
N GLU A 4 -2.19 21.89 -8.13
CA GLU A 4 -3.55 21.40 -8.43
C GLU A 4 -3.54 19.90 -8.79
N GLU A 5 -2.55 19.46 -9.57
CA GLU A 5 -2.38 18.03 -9.88
C GLU A 5 -2.09 17.19 -8.64
N LEU A 6 -1.34 17.73 -7.67
CA LEU A 6 -1.09 17.06 -6.39
C LEU A 6 -2.38 16.85 -5.59
N TYR A 7 -3.22 17.89 -5.49
CA TYR A 7 -4.52 17.79 -4.80
C TYR A 7 -5.48 16.80 -5.47
N ARG A 8 -5.50 16.76 -6.81
CA ARG A 8 -6.24 15.72 -7.55
C ARG A 8 -5.70 14.33 -7.25
N THR A 9 -4.37 14.19 -7.19
CA THR A 9 -3.70 12.92 -6.85
C THR A 9 -4.07 12.45 -5.44
N PHE A 10 -4.14 13.35 -4.44
CA PHE A 10 -4.61 13.00 -3.09
C PHE A 10 -6.05 12.48 -3.10
N THR A 11 -6.93 13.14 -3.84
CA THR A 11 -8.33 12.73 -3.99
C THR A 11 -8.43 11.33 -4.60
N ASP A 12 -7.69 11.08 -5.69
CA ASP A 12 -7.67 9.79 -6.37
C ASP A 12 -7.13 8.67 -5.48
N VAL A 13 -6.06 8.95 -4.73
CA VAL A 13 -5.50 8.01 -3.75
C VAL A 13 -6.52 7.68 -2.66
N ASN A 14 -7.25 8.68 -2.16
CA ASN A 14 -8.29 8.46 -1.16
C ASN A 14 -9.45 7.61 -1.72
N PHE A 15 -9.92 7.89 -2.93
CA PHE A 15 -10.96 7.08 -3.58
C PHE A 15 -10.53 5.62 -3.76
N ARG A 16 -9.30 5.40 -4.22
CA ARG A 16 -8.75 4.04 -4.39
C ARG A 16 -8.60 3.33 -3.05
N TYR A 17 -8.11 4.01 -2.02
CA TYR A 17 -8.02 3.50 -0.66
C TYR A 17 -9.38 3.02 -0.14
N LEU A 18 -10.42 3.87 -0.22
CA LEU A 18 -11.77 3.52 0.21
C LEU A 18 -12.32 2.32 -0.55
N ARG A 19 -12.06 2.24 -1.86
CA ARG A 19 -12.41 1.09 -2.69
C ARG A 19 -11.72 -0.19 -2.22
N PHE A 20 -10.44 -0.15 -1.87
CA PHE A 20 -9.71 -1.31 -1.34
C PHE A 20 -10.27 -1.77 0.01
N MET A 21 -10.53 -0.84 0.93
CA MET A 21 -11.08 -1.17 2.24
C MET A 21 -12.49 -1.78 2.15
N LYS A 22 -13.31 -1.33 1.20
CA LYS A 22 -14.65 -1.88 0.97
C LYS A 22 -14.59 -3.25 0.29
N THR A 23 -13.90 -3.33 -0.84
CA THR A 23 -13.97 -4.51 -1.74
C THR A 23 -13.01 -5.62 -1.36
N HIS A 24 -11.92 -5.30 -0.65
CA HIS A 24 -10.82 -6.22 -0.37
C HIS A 24 -10.25 -6.92 -1.61
N ASN A 25 -10.35 -6.25 -2.77
CA ASN A 25 -9.82 -6.73 -4.02
C ASN A 25 -8.44 -6.10 -4.27
N PHE A 26 -7.40 -6.91 -4.19
CA PHE A 26 -6.00 -6.50 -4.35
C PHE A 26 -5.40 -7.12 -5.62
N SER A 27 -6.15 -7.13 -6.71
CA SER A 27 -5.61 -7.55 -8.01
C SER A 27 -4.52 -6.57 -8.46
N ARG A 28 -3.50 -7.08 -9.15
CA ARG A 28 -2.37 -6.30 -9.66
C ARG A 28 -2.84 -5.06 -10.44
N GLU A 29 -3.83 -5.23 -11.31
CA GLU A 29 -4.45 -4.16 -12.12
C GLU A 29 -5.00 -2.98 -11.30
N LEU A 30 -5.38 -3.22 -10.04
CA LEU A 30 -5.88 -2.17 -9.14
C LEU A 30 -4.75 -1.59 -8.29
N VAL A 31 -3.85 -2.44 -7.81
CA VAL A 31 -2.78 -2.09 -6.87
C VAL A 31 -1.64 -1.33 -7.54
N GLU A 32 -1.26 -1.69 -8.76
CA GLU A 32 -0.16 -1.05 -9.50
C GLU A 32 -0.43 0.44 -9.81
N PRO A 33 -1.62 0.85 -10.28
CA PRO A 33 -1.93 2.27 -10.42
C PRO A 33 -1.95 3.01 -9.07
N TYR A 34 -2.36 2.35 -7.98
CA TYR A 34 -2.34 2.95 -6.65
C TYR A 34 -0.90 3.20 -6.17
N ASP A 35 -0.02 2.20 -6.28
CA ASP A 35 1.41 2.34 -5.98
C ASP A 35 2.04 3.50 -6.78
N SER A 36 1.71 3.61 -8.06
CA SER A 36 2.23 4.68 -8.93
C SER A 36 1.82 6.09 -8.46
N LEU A 37 0.59 6.25 -7.96
CA LEU A 37 0.13 7.52 -7.40
C LEU A 37 0.83 7.84 -6.08
N ILE A 38 0.98 6.84 -5.20
CA ILE A 38 1.72 6.99 -3.93
C ILE A 38 3.17 7.38 -4.19
N GLU A 39 3.85 6.73 -5.15
CA GLU A 39 5.22 7.06 -5.51
C GLU A 39 5.33 8.49 -6.08
N THR A 40 4.35 8.92 -6.86
CA THR A 40 4.31 10.30 -7.36
C THR A 40 4.21 11.31 -6.21
N ILE A 41 3.32 11.06 -5.24
CA ILE A 41 3.21 11.88 -4.02
C ILE A 41 4.51 11.85 -3.23
N ARG A 42 5.11 10.67 -3.04
CA ARG A 42 6.35 10.48 -2.27
C ARG A 42 7.51 11.28 -2.87
N LEU A 43 7.73 11.17 -4.17
CA LEU A 43 8.77 11.91 -4.88
C LEU A 43 8.53 13.41 -4.85
N GLN A 44 7.29 13.86 -4.88
CA GLN A 44 6.97 15.28 -4.74
C GLN A 44 7.20 15.76 -3.31
N ALA A 45 6.75 15.01 -2.31
CA ALA A 45 6.93 15.34 -0.90
C ALA A 45 8.41 15.44 -0.53
N LEU A 46 9.24 14.50 -0.99
CA LEU A 46 10.70 14.55 -0.80
C LEU A 46 11.36 15.77 -1.45
N LYS A 47 10.80 16.32 -2.54
CA LYS A 47 11.29 17.55 -3.17
C LYS A 47 10.89 18.81 -2.42
N MET A 48 9.78 18.77 -1.69
CA MET A 48 9.28 19.89 -0.90
C MET A 48 10.01 20.03 0.43
N ASP A 49 10.74 18.99 0.86
CA ASP A 49 11.63 19.00 2.02
C ASP A 49 10.96 19.51 3.31
N PHE A 50 9.83 18.89 3.67
CA PHE A 50 8.99 19.32 4.80
C PHE A 50 9.69 19.25 6.16
N SER A 51 10.14 18.06 6.56
CA SER A 51 10.84 17.85 7.84
C SER A 51 11.75 16.61 7.79
N PRO A 52 12.85 16.59 8.55
CA PRO A 52 13.80 15.49 8.52
C PRO A 52 13.16 14.15 8.92
N THR A 53 12.25 14.15 9.90
CA THR A 53 11.54 12.94 10.35
C THR A 53 10.58 12.40 9.29
N MET A 54 9.81 13.26 8.62
CA MET A 54 8.91 12.82 7.54
C MET A 54 9.70 12.32 6.32
N ASN A 55 10.82 12.97 6.01
CA ASN A 55 11.68 12.52 4.92
C ASN A 55 12.31 11.15 5.18
N GLU A 56 12.68 10.85 6.43
CA GLU A 56 13.13 9.50 6.81
C GLU A 56 12.02 8.45 6.62
N GLU A 57 10.79 8.74 7.07
CA GLU A 57 9.65 7.84 6.89
C GLU A 57 9.31 7.62 5.41
N LEU A 58 9.34 8.67 4.58
CA LEU A 58 9.09 8.59 3.14
C LEU A 58 10.19 7.84 2.40
N ASN A 59 11.45 7.97 2.83
CA ASN A 59 12.54 7.18 2.29
C ASN A 59 12.43 5.70 2.67
N ALA A 60 11.96 5.39 3.89
CA ALA A 60 11.77 4.03 4.36
C ALA A 60 10.57 3.31 3.74
N LEU A 61 9.52 4.04 3.34
CA LEU A 61 8.26 3.48 2.84
C LEU A 61 8.43 2.55 1.63
N GLY A 62 9.31 2.94 0.69
CA GLY A 62 9.58 2.22 -0.56
C GLY A 62 8.35 1.88 -1.40
N ARG A 63 8.60 1.19 -2.52
CA ARG A 63 7.53 0.69 -3.40
C ARG A 63 6.77 -0.47 -2.75
N LEU A 64 5.49 -0.58 -3.08
CA LEU A 64 4.66 -1.70 -2.67
C LEU A 64 5.11 -2.98 -3.41
N ASP A 65 5.19 -4.11 -2.70
CA ASP A 65 5.45 -5.41 -3.33
C ASP A 65 4.18 -5.93 -4.03
N LEU A 66 4.17 -5.80 -5.36
CA LEU A 66 3.04 -6.21 -6.22
C LEU A 66 2.91 -7.73 -6.38
N ASP A 67 4.00 -8.47 -6.15
CA ASP A 67 4.07 -9.91 -6.35
C ASP A 67 4.31 -10.62 -4.99
N PHE A 68 3.81 -10.03 -3.90
CA PHE A 68 4.01 -10.52 -2.55
C PHE A 68 3.54 -11.98 -2.38
N VAL A 69 4.51 -12.85 -2.03
CA VAL A 69 4.25 -14.24 -1.67
C VAL A 69 4.53 -14.45 -0.18
N PRO A 70 3.55 -14.86 0.63
CA PRO A 70 3.75 -15.04 2.05
C PRO A 70 4.65 -16.25 2.32
N LYS A 71 5.61 -16.08 3.24
CA LYS A 71 6.39 -17.19 3.78
C LYS A 71 5.47 -18.13 4.57
N LEU A 72 5.46 -19.40 4.18
CA LEU A 72 4.68 -20.46 4.83
C LEU A 72 5.61 -21.33 5.66
N SER A 73 5.15 -21.73 6.85
CA SER A 73 5.90 -22.66 7.68
C SER A 73 5.83 -24.08 7.10
N TRP A 74 6.81 -24.91 7.47
CA TRP A 74 6.86 -26.32 7.09
C TRP A 74 5.59 -27.08 7.48
N ALA A 75 5.01 -26.78 8.65
CA ALA A 75 3.73 -27.34 9.09
C ALA A 75 2.56 -27.02 8.14
N VAL A 76 2.48 -25.79 7.63
CA VAL A 76 1.44 -25.40 6.67
C VAL A 76 1.62 -26.12 5.33
N ASN A 77 2.86 -26.39 4.93
CA ASN A 77 3.14 -27.19 3.73
C ASN A 77 2.73 -28.65 3.92
N PHE A 78 2.99 -29.24 5.10
CA PHE A 78 2.59 -30.61 5.43
C PHE A 78 1.06 -30.77 5.47
N VAL A 79 0.36 -29.89 6.17
CA VAL A 79 -1.12 -29.86 6.17
C VAL A 79 -1.65 -29.59 4.76
N GLY A 80 -0.97 -28.73 4.00
CA GLY A 80 -1.25 -28.48 2.60
C GLY A 80 -1.17 -29.77 1.77
N PHE A 81 -0.15 -30.60 1.96
CA PHE A 81 -0.04 -31.89 1.28
C PHE A 81 -1.21 -32.83 1.61
N ILE A 82 -1.54 -32.98 2.91
CA ILE A 82 -2.66 -33.82 3.37
C ILE A 82 -4.01 -33.34 2.82
N THR A 83 -4.19 -32.02 2.71
CA THR A 83 -5.46 -31.40 2.28
C THR A 83 -5.49 -31.10 0.77
N PHE A 84 -4.66 -31.77 -0.04
CA PHE A 84 -4.57 -31.56 -1.50
C PHE A 84 -4.39 -30.09 -1.90
N GLY A 85 -3.67 -29.32 -1.08
CA GLY A 85 -3.34 -27.92 -1.29
C GLY A 85 -4.44 -26.93 -0.88
N TYR A 86 -5.63 -27.38 -0.45
CA TYR A 86 -6.73 -26.49 -0.08
C TYR A 86 -6.37 -25.57 1.09
N SER A 87 -5.85 -26.13 2.19
CA SER A 87 -5.45 -25.37 3.38
C SER A 87 -4.36 -24.36 3.05
N LYS A 88 -3.34 -24.78 2.28
CA LYS A 88 -2.26 -23.93 1.81
C LYS A 88 -2.79 -22.72 1.03
N ARG A 89 -3.68 -22.94 0.05
CA ARG A 89 -4.29 -21.88 -0.76
C ARG A 89 -5.08 -20.88 0.09
N LYS A 90 -5.88 -21.37 1.04
CA LYS A 90 -6.67 -20.53 1.94
C LYS A 90 -5.78 -19.65 2.81
N ILE A 91 -4.74 -20.22 3.41
CA ILE A 91 -3.79 -19.49 4.27
C ILE A 91 -3.01 -18.46 3.45
N THR A 92 -2.50 -18.82 2.27
CA THR A 92 -1.82 -17.87 1.37
C THR A 92 -2.73 -16.69 1.05
N ARG A 93 -3.96 -16.94 0.62
CA ARG A 93 -4.93 -15.87 0.30
C ARG A 93 -5.17 -14.94 1.49
N GLN A 94 -5.31 -15.50 2.69
CA GLN A 94 -5.53 -14.71 3.90
C GLN A 94 -4.30 -13.86 4.25
N LYS A 95 -3.10 -14.43 4.22
CA LYS A 95 -1.86 -13.69 4.50
C LYS A 95 -1.60 -12.58 3.47
N THR A 96 -1.79 -12.86 2.19
CA THR A 96 -1.67 -11.85 1.12
C THR A 96 -2.67 -10.72 1.31
N LYS A 97 -3.93 -11.04 1.64
CA LYS A 97 -4.96 -10.03 1.96
C LYS A 97 -4.54 -9.15 3.15
N SER A 98 -4.08 -9.76 4.24
CA SER A 98 -3.63 -9.04 5.44
C SER A 98 -2.42 -8.15 5.16
N TYR A 99 -1.48 -8.61 4.33
CA TYR A 99 -0.34 -7.82 3.88
C TYR A 99 -0.81 -6.55 3.16
N TYR A 100 -1.62 -6.69 2.11
CA TYR A 100 -2.07 -5.54 1.33
C TYR A 100 -2.92 -4.56 2.15
N LEU A 101 -3.80 -5.06 3.02
CA LEU A 101 -4.57 -4.20 3.92
C LEU A 101 -3.66 -3.34 4.80
N ARG A 102 -2.65 -3.94 5.42
CA ARG A 102 -1.71 -3.23 6.29
C ARG A 102 -0.92 -2.20 5.49
N GLU A 103 -0.33 -2.62 4.37
CA GLU A 103 0.55 -1.77 3.56
C GLU A 103 -0.18 -0.60 2.90
N ILE A 104 -1.40 -0.82 2.39
CA ILE A 104 -2.24 0.23 1.81
C ILE A 104 -2.71 1.20 2.89
N HIS A 105 -3.06 0.70 4.07
CA HIS A 105 -3.47 1.56 5.19
C HIS A 105 -2.31 2.43 5.70
N GLN A 106 -1.12 1.85 5.90
CA GLN A 106 0.07 2.60 6.30
C GLN A 106 0.41 3.70 5.29
N ARG A 107 0.39 3.39 3.98
CA ARG A 107 0.62 4.39 2.93
C ARG A 107 -0.42 5.50 2.92
N HIS A 108 -1.69 5.15 3.15
CA HIS A 108 -2.75 6.14 3.22
C HIS A 108 -2.57 7.12 4.38
N LEU A 109 -2.15 6.63 5.56
CA LEU A 109 -1.87 7.50 6.72
C LEU A 109 -0.75 8.51 6.41
N ILE A 110 0.31 8.08 5.73
CA ILE A 110 1.40 8.96 5.32
C ILE A 110 0.94 10.00 4.30
N VAL A 111 0.10 9.61 3.34
CA VAL A 111 -0.48 10.57 2.40
C VAL A 111 -1.36 11.58 3.13
N GLN A 112 -2.17 11.15 4.09
CA GLN A 112 -2.98 12.05 4.91
C GLN A 112 -2.11 13.01 5.74
N SER A 113 -1.00 12.55 6.31
CA SER A 113 -0.10 13.43 7.07
C SER A 113 0.57 14.47 6.18
N ILE A 114 0.98 14.10 4.95
CA ILE A 114 1.50 15.05 3.97
C ILE A 114 0.44 16.07 3.59
N GLN A 115 -0.77 15.61 3.26
CA GLN A 115 -1.86 16.50 2.88
C GLN A 115 -2.19 17.49 4.01
N LYS A 116 -2.29 17.00 5.25
CA LYS A 116 -2.56 17.86 6.41
C LYS A 116 -1.47 18.91 6.60
N HIS A 117 -0.20 18.53 6.45
CA HIS A 117 0.90 19.47 6.57
C HIS A 117 0.85 20.57 5.51
N LEU A 118 0.47 20.22 4.27
CA LEU A 118 0.26 21.18 3.17
C LEU A 118 -0.95 22.12 3.37
N GLU A 119 -1.93 21.72 4.17
CA GLU A 119 -3.10 22.56 4.50
C GLU A 119 -2.82 23.52 5.68
N GLU A 120 -1.78 23.24 6.48
CA GLU A 120 -1.38 24.05 7.64
C GLU A 120 -0.34 25.14 7.28
N GLU A 121 0.35 25.02 6.14
CA GLU A 121 1.23 26.04 5.54
C GLU A 121 0.48 27.09 4.71
#